data_AF-A0A2A4PCB4-F1
#
_entry.id   AF-A0A2A4PCB4-F1
#
_cell.length_a   1.000
_cell.length_b   1.000
_cell.length_c   1.000
_cell.angle_alpha   90.00
_cell.angle_beta   90.00
_cell.angle_gamma   90.00
#
_symmetry.space_group_name_H-M   'P 1'
#
loop_
_entity.id
_entity.type
_entity.pdbx_description
1 polymer ?
#
loop_
_entity_poly.entity_id
_entity_poly.type
_entity_poly.pdbx_seq_one_letter_code
_entity_poly.pdbx_strand_id
1 'polypeptide(L)'
;MTESIDWAEIVGNVGGNQYGDRICTLQAEGIDTTSIEAAVEQTLKNLDDKNSRSLVVFGEPQSGKTEMMIALNARLLDRGYPILVNLLTDSVDLLEQSLSRFRGSGLNPSPKQFSELPTDHTRLRGRKWVVFCKKNARDLEKLIEYLRHEDGIIVIDDEADYASPDGNVNKADYDKTKINLLISKLLGDDGRYVGVTATPARLNLNNTFQNESENWVDFAPYPDYVGQDFFFPSDGHVNYRLHTFEADEGSERTEIEKAVLHFMCGVAELHRLGLKKNFTMLVHTSGKRSEHDQDVGFVQATMDTLANPKGAGFERLRRKLFKIAKDYSELDGSDVGEFVLRRIEQNVVVKINSSPGKSGKVSDIAKPTSLFSFGVGGNIISRGVTFDNLLSMYFTRSVKGKFSQDTYIQRARMFGSRKDYKNKFQLWIPESLIENWSKCFAFHKLALEALRSGAGVPVWLADHKTTPTSAASIDKSSVDFEGGEMSFALFEYNEERYSTLFDRAGRSDQVVLKDLRKAFGDQQLPDHVFKYLLHEIKPGNTQISFHRASGFGTASKNYTDEEKQNIRRTKGIFATNEYKRSERPHARHHLKVFHNGEGKARIFYKINGGAIKFIQNRK
;
A
#
# COMPACT_ATOMS: atom_id res chain seq x y z
N MET A 1 -33.95 19.84 -49.09
CA MET A 1 -34.09 20.11 -47.66
C MET A 1 -34.33 18.82 -46.91
N THR A 2 -33.33 17.94 -46.93
CA THR A 2 -32.91 17.04 -45.85
C THR A 2 -31.43 16.71 -46.09
N GLU A 3 -30.55 17.41 -45.39
CA GLU A 3 -29.09 17.38 -45.48
C GLU A 3 -28.54 17.71 -44.05
N SER A 4 -27.39 17.25 -43.54
CA SER A 4 -26.27 16.46 -44.08
C SER A 4 -26.39 14.94 -43.83
N ILE A 5 -25.47 14.28 -43.11
CA ILE A 5 -25.32 12.80 -43.09
C ILE A 5 -23.90 12.27 -43.34
N ASP A 6 -22.81 12.91 -42.87
CA ASP A 6 -21.41 12.43 -43.03
C ASP A 6 -21.12 11.13 -42.24
N TRP A 7 -20.31 10.24 -42.83
CA TRP A 7 -19.74 9.02 -42.25
C TRP A 7 -18.95 9.21 -40.93
N ALA A 8 -18.51 10.43 -40.58
CA ALA A 8 -17.50 10.70 -39.53
C ALA A 8 -17.64 11.97 -38.63
N GLU A 9 -18.73 12.74 -38.51
CA GLU A 9 -20.11 12.59 -39.01
C GLU A 9 -20.88 11.49 -38.22
N ILE A 10 -20.35 10.24 -38.19
CA ILE A 10 -21.01 9.05 -37.58
C ILE A 10 -20.09 7.96 -36.96
N VAL A 11 -19.05 7.44 -37.62
CA VAL A 11 -18.19 6.32 -37.12
C VAL A 11 -16.68 6.57 -37.21
N GLY A 12 -16.25 7.69 -37.78
CA GLY A 12 -14.94 8.28 -37.52
C GLY A 12 -14.94 9.04 -36.19
N ASN A 13 -13.84 8.94 -35.43
CA ASN A 13 -13.66 9.51 -34.08
C ASN A 13 -14.84 9.33 -33.09
N VAL A 14 -15.47 8.15 -33.07
CA VAL A 14 -16.43 7.78 -32.02
C VAL A 14 -15.74 7.71 -30.66
N GLY A 15 -16.33 8.36 -29.66
CA GLY A 15 -15.80 8.37 -28.30
C GLY A 15 -14.69 9.38 -28.07
N GLY A 16 -14.91 10.63 -28.50
CA GLY A 16 -14.23 11.79 -27.90
C GLY A 16 -15.05 12.29 -26.70
N ASN A 17 -14.42 12.36 -25.53
CA ASN A 17 -14.97 12.65 -24.19
C ASN A 17 -15.39 11.42 -23.36
N GLN A 18 -14.84 10.23 -23.62
CA GLN A 18 -15.07 9.06 -22.76
C GLN A 18 -14.65 9.33 -21.31
N TYR A 19 -13.59 10.14 -21.11
CA TYR A 19 -13.15 10.55 -19.79
C TYR A 19 -14.18 11.45 -19.10
N GLY A 20 -14.65 12.51 -19.77
CA GLY A 20 -15.64 13.42 -19.19
C GLY A 20 -16.94 12.71 -18.84
N ASP A 21 -17.43 11.85 -19.73
CA ASP A 21 -18.63 11.04 -19.51
C ASP A 21 -18.46 10.12 -18.28
N ARG A 22 -17.26 9.54 -18.10
CA ARG A 22 -16.95 8.70 -16.93
C ARG A 22 -16.92 9.51 -15.64
N ILE A 23 -16.28 10.69 -15.64
CA ILE A 23 -16.25 11.60 -14.48
C ILE A 23 -17.67 12.03 -14.10
N CYS A 24 -18.50 12.45 -15.06
CA CYS A 24 -19.90 12.80 -14.81
C CYS A 24 -20.71 11.63 -14.25
N THR A 25 -20.47 10.40 -14.73
CA THR A 25 -21.13 9.19 -14.21
C THR A 25 -20.78 8.96 -12.73
N LEU A 26 -19.49 9.03 -12.38
CA LEU A 26 -19.02 8.86 -11.00
C LEU A 26 -19.59 9.93 -10.06
N GLN A 27 -19.60 11.18 -10.50
CA GLN A 27 -20.18 12.30 -9.73
C GLN A 27 -21.70 12.13 -9.53
N ALA A 28 -22.43 11.63 -10.53
CA ALA A 28 -23.85 11.31 -10.42
C ALA A 28 -24.13 10.13 -9.46
N GLU A 29 -23.19 9.19 -9.32
CA GLU A 29 -23.21 8.12 -8.30
C GLU A 29 -22.78 8.61 -6.90
N GLY A 30 -22.41 9.89 -6.75
CA GLY A 30 -21.96 10.47 -5.48
C GLY A 30 -20.50 10.14 -5.12
N ILE A 31 -19.70 9.68 -6.08
CA ILE A 31 -18.28 9.34 -5.90
C ILE A 31 -17.44 10.61 -6.11
N ASP A 32 -16.57 10.94 -5.15
CA ASP A 32 -15.60 12.02 -5.30
C ASP A 32 -14.56 11.66 -6.38
N THR A 33 -14.45 12.50 -7.40
CA THR A 33 -13.52 12.35 -8.52
C THR A 33 -12.25 13.18 -8.39
N THR A 34 -12.16 14.07 -7.39
CA THR A 34 -11.07 15.07 -7.26
C THR A 34 -9.67 14.44 -7.37
N SER A 35 -9.41 13.34 -6.65
CA SER A 35 -8.12 12.65 -6.69
C SER A 35 -7.91 11.83 -7.97
N ILE A 36 -8.97 11.38 -8.63
CA ILE A 36 -8.91 10.69 -9.93
C ILE A 36 -8.49 11.67 -11.00
N GLU A 37 -9.14 12.83 -11.07
CA GLU A 37 -8.88 13.86 -12.08
C GLU A 37 -7.46 14.40 -11.96
N ALA A 38 -7.02 14.72 -10.74
CA ALA A 38 -5.66 15.18 -10.48
C ALA A 38 -4.60 14.14 -10.91
N ALA A 39 -4.81 12.86 -10.59
CA ALA A 39 -3.86 11.80 -10.96
C ALA A 39 -3.84 11.53 -12.48
N VAL A 40 -5.00 11.56 -13.16
CA VAL A 40 -5.09 11.33 -14.60
C VAL A 40 -4.41 12.47 -15.38
N GLU A 41 -4.72 13.73 -15.07
CA GLU A 41 -4.09 14.87 -15.77
C GLU A 41 -2.59 14.99 -15.47
N GLN A 42 -2.15 14.72 -14.24
CA GLN A 42 -0.72 14.71 -13.90
C GLN A 42 0.03 13.54 -14.57
N THR A 43 -0.63 12.39 -14.75
CA THR A 43 -0.08 11.24 -15.50
C THR A 43 0.10 11.61 -16.97
N LEU A 44 -0.94 12.15 -17.63
CA LEU A 44 -0.82 12.63 -19.01
C LEU A 44 0.30 13.66 -19.16
N LYS A 45 0.33 14.66 -18.27
CA LYS A 45 1.36 15.70 -18.29
C LYS A 45 2.78 15.12 -18.25
N ASN A 46 3.01 14.10 -17.42
CA ASN A 46 4.33 13.47 -17.32
C ASN A 46 4.67 12.59 -18.54
N LEU A 47 3.67 11.98 -19.19
CA LEU A 47 3.85 11.24 -20.45
C LEU A 47 4.09 12.18 -21.65
N ASP A 48 3.42 13.33 -21.68
CA ASP A 48 3.47 14.28 -22.80
C ASP A 48 4.64 15.29 -22.65
N ASP A 49 4.65 16.14 -21.61
CA ASP A 49 5.59 17.26 -21.46
C ASP A 49 7.04 16.80 -21.19
N LYS A 50 7.19 15.76 -20.37
CA LYS A 50 8.51 15.23 -19.96
C LYS A 50 9.01 14.10 -20.87
N ASN A 51 8.19 13.64 -21.82
CA ASN A 51 8.42 12.45 -22.64
C ASN A 51 8.84 11.21 -21.81
N SER A 52 8.29 11.07 -20.60
CA SER A 52 8.68 10.00 -19.68
C SER A 52 8.23 8.65 -20.22
N ARG A 53 9.18 7.71 -20.35
CA ARG A 53 8.88 6.36 -20.84
C ARG A 53 8.38 5.43 -19.74
N SER A 54 8.60 5.77 -18.47
CA SER A 54 8.33 4.89 -17.34
C SER A 54 8.08 5.70 -16.07
N LEU A 55 6.84 5.65 -15.56
CA LEU A 55 6.44 6.34 -14.34
C LEU A 55 5.60 5.44 -13.43
N VAL A 56 5.35 5.90 -12.21
CA VAL A 56 4.56 5.17 -11.21
C VAL A 56 3.43 6.05 -10.67
N VAL A 57 2.21 5.53 -10.67
CA VAL A 57 1.08 6.08 -9.91
C VAL A 57 0.98 5.30 -8.61
N PHE A 58 1.20 5.95 -7.47
CA PHE A 58 1.16 5.32 -6.16
C PHE A 58 0.01 5.84 -5.30
N GLY A 59 -0.62 4.96 -4.53
CA GLY A 59 -1.71 5.34 -3.62
C GLY A 59 -2.09 4.19 -2.71
N GLU A 60 -2.71 4.48 -1.56
CA GLU A 60 -2.92 3.48 -0.50
C GLU A 60 -3.72 2.22 -0.94
N PRO A 61 -3.57 1.07 -0.23
CA PRO A 61 -4.37 -0.12 -0.47
C PRO A 61 -5.89 0.19 -0.48
N GLN A 62 -6.59 -0.21 -1.54
CA GLN A 62 -8.03 0.04 -1.72
C GLN A 62 -8.45 1.53 -1.79
N SER A 63 -7.53 2.45 -2.13
CA SER A 63 -7.84 3.89 -2.34
C SER A 63 -8.68 4.23 -3.59
N GLY A 64 -9.13 3.24 -4.37
CA GLY A 64 -9.89 3.48 -5.62
C GLY A 64 -9.09 3.37 -6.92
N LYS A 65 -7.83 2.88 -6.88
CA LYS A 65 -6.93 2.81 -8.04
C LYS A 65 -7.53 2.16 -9.30
N THR A 66 -8.42 1.17 -9.17
CA THR A 66 -9.09 0.57 -10.34
C THR A 66 -9.93 1.59 -11.11
N GLU A 67 -10.60 2.52 -10.42
CA GLU A 67 -11.42 3.55 -11.06
C GLU A 67 -10.54 4.63 -11.71
N MET A 68 -9.45 5.02 -11.03
CA MET A 68 -8.41 5.87 -11.63
C MET A 68 -7.85 5.26 -12.92
N MET A 69 -7.59 3.95 -12.96
CA MET A 69 -7.14 3.28 -14.18
C MET A 69 -8.21 3.25 -15.28
N ILE A 70 -9.50 3.12 -14.95
CA ILE A 70 -10.60 3.22 -15.93
C ILE A 70 -10.61 4.62 -16.56
N ALA A 71 -10.58 5.66 -15.71
CA ALA A 71 -10.53 7.05 -16.16
C ALA A 71 -9.27 7.36 -16.98
N LEU A 72 -8.10 6.82 -16.58
CA LEU A 72 -6.85 6.94 -17.35
C LEU A 72 -6.97 6.26 -18.72
N ASN A 73 -7.54 5.05 -18.82
CA ASN A 73 -7.77 4.39 -20.10
C ASN A 73 -8.71 5.22 -20.99
N ALA A 74 -9.82 5.73 -20.45
CA ALA A 74 -10.75 6.60 -21.18
C ALA A 74 -10.04 7.83 -21.74
N ARG A 75 -9.24 8.50 -20.90
CA ARG A 75 -8.50 9.70 -21.25
C ARG A 75 -7.40 9.46 -22.28
N LEU A 76 -6.70 8.33 -22.22
CA LEU A 76 -5.71 7.94 -23.23
C LEU A 76 -6.37 7.62 -24.57
N LEU A 77 -7.55 6.98 -24.58
CA LEU A 77 -8.33 6.75 -25.80
C LEU A 77 -8.83 8.07 -26.42
N ASP A 78 -9.26 9.04 -25.60
CA ASP A 78 -9.62 10.40 -26.03
C ASP A 78 -8.42 11.14 -26.66
N ARG A 79 -7.21 10.95 -26.11
CA ARG A 79 -5.94 11.48 -26.66
C ARG A 79 -5.44 10.73 -27.91
N GLY A 80 -6.13 9.67 -28.34
CA GLY A 80 -5.81 8.94 -29.57
C GLY A 80 -4.77 7.81 -29.42
N TYR A 81 -4.35 7.46 -28.21
CA TYR A 81 -3.43 6.33 -28.01
C TYR A 81 -4.09 5.01 -28.49
N PRO A 82 -3.44 4.22 -29.36
CA PRO A 82 -4.11 3.13 -30.06
C PRO A 82 -4.22 1.86 -29.22
N ILE A 83 -3.19 1.48 -28.46
CA ILE A 83 -3.13 0.18 -27.79
C ILE A 83 -2.79 0.37 -26.31
N LEU A 84 -3.77 0.07 -25.46
CA LEU A 84 -3.66 0.12 -24.00
C LEU A 84 -3.64 -1.31 -23.46
N VAL A 85 -2.53 -1.72 -22.85
CA VAL A 85 -2.37 -3.03 -22.21
C VAL A 85 -2.44 -2.87 -20.70
N ASN A 86 -3.51 -3.38 -20.10
CA ASN A 86 -3.69 -3.46 -18.66
C ASN A 86 -3.15 -4.81 -18.16
N LEU A 87 -2.02 -4.81 -17.48
CA LEU A 87 -1.41 -5.99 -16.86
C LEU A 87 -1.98 -6.20 -15.46
N LEU A 88 -2.33 -7.45 -15.14
CA LEU A 88 -2.86 -7.87 -13.85
C LEU A 88 -2.02 -8.99 -13.23
N THR A 89 -2.19 -9.20 -11.92
CA THR A 89 -1.63 -10.39 -11.24
C THR A 89 -2.12 -11.71 -11.85
N ASP A 90 -1.39 -12.81 -11.65
CA ASP A 90 -1.76 -14.12 -12.23
C ASP A 90 -2.87 -14.81 -11.42
N SER A 91 -4.08 -14.24 -11.51
CA SER A 91 -5.30 -14.72 -10.86
C SER A 91 -6.49 -14.57 -11.82
N VAL A 92 -7.26 -15.65 -12.00
CA VAL A 92 -8.45 -15.64 -12.87
C VAL A 92 -9.56 -14.81 -12.24
N ASP A 93 -9.82 -14.98 -10.94
CA ASP A 93 -10.85 -14.20 -10.21
C ASP A 93 -10.59 -12.69 -10.29
N LEU A 94 -9.32 -12.26 -10.16
CA LEU A 94 -8.95 -10.84 -10.26
C LEU A 94 -9.03 -10.32 -11.70
N LEU A 95 -8.70 -11.15 -12.69
CA LEU A 95 -8.91 -10.82 -14.10
C LEU A 95 -10.40 -10.61 -14.41
N GLU A 96 -11.27 -11.53 -13.99
CA GLU A 96 -12.72 -11.42 -14.19
C GLU A 96 -13.31 -10.22 -13.43
N GLN A 97 -12.91 -9.99 -12.18
CA GLN A 97 -13.37 -8.85 -11.38
C GLN A 97 -12.98 -7.50 -12.02
N SER A 98 -11.71 -7.34 -12.42
CA SER A 98 -11.24 -6.11 -13.06
C SER A 98 -11.87 -5.91 -14.43
N LEU A 99 -11.90 -6.94 -15.27
CA LEU A 99 -12.52 -6.86 -16.61
C LEU A 99 -14.02 -6.55 -16.54
N SER A 100 -14.74 -7.08 -15.54
CA SER A 100 -16.15 -6.78 -15.29
C SER A 100 -16.38 -5.31 -14.98
N ARG A 101 -15.58 -4.72 -14.06
CA ARG A 101 -15.61 -3.27 -13.75
C ARG A 101 -15.31 -2.44 -15.00
N PHE A 102 -14.26 -2.79 -15.74
CA PHE A 102 -13.86 -2.09 -16.96
C PHE A 102 -14.91 -2.17 -18.07
N ARG A 103 -15.56 -3.32 -18.27
CA ARG A 103 -16.68 -3.46 -19.24
C ARG A 103 -17.92 -2.67 -18.81
N GLY A 104 -18.23 -2.65 -17.52
CA GLY A 104 -19.34 -1.87 -16.96
C GLY A 104 -19.16 -0.34 -17.08
N SER A 105 -17.95 0.14 -17.33
CA SER A 105 -17.65 1.58 -17.43
C SER A 105 -18.02 2.24 -18.77
N GLY A 106 -18.37 1.46 -19.80
CA GLY A 106 -18.76 2.00 -21.11
C GLY A 106 -17.61 2.35 -22.07
N LEU A 107 -16.36 2.02 -21.74
CA LEU A 107 -15.19 2.25 -22.60
C LEU A 107 -15.38 1.75 -24.04
N ASN A 108 -14.97 2.59 -25.00
CA ASN A 108 -14.97 2.32 -26.44
C ASN A 108 -13.53 2.49 -27.00
N PRO A 109 -12.84 1.40 -27.35
CA PRO A 109 -13.33 0.04 -27.54
C PRO A 109 -13.58 -0.72 -26.23
N SER A 110 -14.52 -1.67 -26.28
CA SER A 110 -14.82 -2.54 -25.14
C SER A 110 -13.59 -3.34 -24.69
N PRO A 111 -13.25 -3.33 -23.38
CA PRO A 111 -12.13 -4.08 -22.82
C PRO A 111 -12.20 -5.59 -23.06
N LYS A 112 -11.08 -6.18 -23.49
CA LYS A 112 -10.93 -7.58 -23.91
C LYS A 112 -9.77 -8.26 -23.19
N GLN A 113 -9.93 -9.53 -22.84
CA GLN A 113 -8.79 -10.39 -22.53
C GLN A 113 -7.94 -10.60 -23.79
N PHE A 114 -6.64 -10.86 -23.64
CA PHE A 114 -5.77 -11.22 -24.77
C PHE A 114 -6.29 -12.43 -25.57
N SER A 115 -7.05 -13.34 -24.93
CA SER A 115 -7.67 -14.52 -25.53
C SER A 115 -8.89 -14.20 -26.43
N GLU A 116 -9.44 -12.99 -26.33
CA GLU A 116 -10.54 -12.48 -27.16
C GLU A 116 -10.05 -11.60 -28.33
N LEU A 117 -8.73 -11.49 -28.51
CA LEU A 117 -8.12 -10.81 -29.66
C LEU A 117 -8.21 -11.69 -30.92
N PRO A 118 -8.28 -11.07 -32.11
CA PRO A 118 -8.24 -11.82 -33.37
C PRO A 118 -6.96 -12.66 -33.49
N THR A 119 -7.09 -13.91 -33.94
CA THR A 119 -5.94 -14.78 -34.27
C THR A 119 -5.14 -14.29 -35.48
N ASP A 120 -5.75 -13.44 -36.30
CA ASP A 120 -5.17 -12.82 -37.49
C ASP A 120 -4.65 -11.41 -37.14
N HIS A 121 -3.32 -11.30 -37.04
CA HIS A 121 -2.60 -10.08 -36.68
C HIS A 121 -2.98 -8.87 -37.56
N THR A 122 -3.33 -9.09 -38.83
CA THR A 122 -3.69 -7.98 -39.74
C THR A 122 -4.96 -7.24 -39.31
N ARG A 123 -5.79 -7.85 -38.45
CA ARG A 123 -7.03 -7.28 -37.91
C ARG A 123 -6.82 -6.43 -36.65
N LEU A 124 -5.61 -6.39 -36.10
CA LEU A 124 -5.25 -5.49 -35.00
C LEU A 124 -4.95 -4.09 -35.52
N ARG A 125 -4.25 -4.02 -36.66
CA ARG A 125 -3.73 -2.80 -37.27
C ARG A 125 -4.79 -1.74 -37.55
N GLY A 126 -4.49 -0.50 -37.17
CA GLY A 126 -5.36 0.66 -37.41
C GLY A 126 -6.63 0.68 -36.57
N ARG A 127 -6.71 -0.11 -35.48
CA ARG A 127 -7.83 -0.11 -34.53
C ARG A 127 -7.34 0.23 -33.13
N LYS A 128 -8.20 0.87 -32.34
CA LYS A 128 -7.97 1.04 -30.90
C LYS A 128 -8.20 -0.30 -30.18
N TRP A 129 -7.43 -0.59 -29.14
CA TRP A 129 -7.58 -1.79 -28.28
C TRP A 129 -7.33 -1.48 -26.80
N VAL A 130 -8.20 -2.01 -25.94
CA VAL A 130 -7.98 -2.10 -24.49
C VAL A 130 -7.85 -3.58 -24.12
N VAL A 131 -6.63 -4.01 -23.85
CA VAL A 131 -6.26 -5.43 -23.67
C VAL A 131 -5.94 -5.72 -22.21
N PHE A 132 -6.48 -6.80 -21.69
CA PHE A 132 -6.21 -7.33 -20.36
C PHE A 132 -5.36 -8.61 -20.44
N CYS A 133 -4.23 -8.63 -19.75
CA CYS A 133 -3.31 -9.76 -19.72
C CYS A 133 -2.80 -10.05 -18.30
N LYS A 134 -2.68 -11.33 -17.95
CA LYS A 134 -2.07 -11.75 -16.68
C LYS A 134 -0.54 -11.72 -16.79
N LYS A 135 0.13 -11.37 -15.69
CA LYS A 135 1.59 -11.39 -15.53
C LYS A 135 2.15 -12.82 -15.37
N ASN A 136 1.90 -13.68 -16.34
CA ASN A 136 2.56 -14.98 -16.49
C ASN A 136 3.22 -15.11 -17.87
N ALA A 137 4.22 -15.99 -17.98
CA ALA A 137 5.04 -16.09 -19.18
C ALA A 137 4.24 -16.48 -20.43
N ARG A 138 3.29 -17.42 -20.30
CA ARG A 138 2.51 -17.97 -21.41
C ARG A 138 1.61 -16.93 -22.08
N ASP A 139 0.96 -16.11 -21.27
CA ASP A 139 0.00 -15.11 -21.75
C ASP A 139 0.75 -13.89 -22.32
N LEU A 140 1.85 -13.47 -21.67
CA LEU A 140 2.73 -12.41 -22.18
C LEU A 140 3.45 -12.78 -23.48
N GLU A 141 3.98 -14.00 -23.62
CA GLU A 141 4.63 -14.46 -24.87
C GLU A 141 3.66 -14.40 -26.05
N LYS A 142 2.41 -14.81 -25.85
CA LYS A 142 1.36 -14.68 -26.87
C LYS A 142 1.00 -13.23 -27.16
N LEU A 143 0.88 -12.39 -26.14
CA LEU A 143 0.55 -10.97 -26.33
C LEU A 143 1.61 -10.24 -27.14
N ILE A 144 2.89 -10.49 -26.87
CA ILE A 144 4.02 -9.93 -27.62
C ILE A 144 3.96 -10.41 -29.08
N GLU A 145 3.74 -11.70 -29.31
CA GLU A 145 3.59 -12.25 -30.66
C GLU A 145 2.38 -11.65 -31.41
N TYR A 146 1.29 -11.34 -30.71
CA TYR A 146 0.14 -10.64 -31.27
C TYR A 146 0.45 -9.18 -31.66
N LEU A 147 1.14 -8.44 -30.79
CA LEU A 147 1.39 -7.00 -30.94
C LEU A 147 2.71 -6.62 -31.63
N ARG A 148 3.52 -7.60 -32.08
CA ARG A 148 4.88 -7.42 -32.67
C ARG A 148 5.04 -6.46 -33.86
N HIS A 149 3.94 -5.94 -34.40
CA HIS A 149 3.89 -5.04 -35.57
C HIS A 149 3.12 -3.74 -35.27
N GLU A 150 2.79 -3.50 -34.01
CA GLU A 150 2.07 -2.32 -33.55
C GLU A 150 2.96 -1.49 -32.62
N ASP A 151 3.01 -0.19 -32.89
CA ASP A 151 3.82 0.80 -32.18
C ASP A 151 2.95 1.60 -31.19
N GLY A 152 3.56 2.37 -30.29
CA GLY A 152 2.88 3.29 -29.38
C GLY A 152 2.11 2.61 -28.24
N ILE A 153 2.53 1.40 -27.83
CA ILE A 153 1.88 0.62 -26.76
C ILE A 153 2.04 1.34 -25.41
N ILE A 154 0.93 1.54 -24.69
CA ILE A 154 0.96 1.94 -23.29
C ILE A 154 0.64 0.73 -22.41
N VAL A 155 1.57 0.38 -21.53
CA VAL A 155 1.39 -0.66 -20.50
C VAL A 155 1.01 0.00 -19.18
N ILE A 156 -0.20 -0.29 -18.70
CA ILE A 156 -0.68 0.08 -17.36
C ILE A 156 -0.61 -1.18 -16.49
N ASP A 157 0.24 -1.19 -15.47
CA ASP A 157 0.55 -2.39 -14.69
C ASP A 157 -0.04 -2.33 -13.28
N ASP A 158 -1.14 -3.04 -13.03
CA ASP A 158 -1.78 -3.11 -11.72
C ASP A 158 -1.03 -4.03 -10.76
N GLU A 159 -0.95 -3.61 -9.50
CA GLU A 159 -0.07 -4.19 -8.49
C GLU A 159 1.36 -4.35 -9.07
N ALA A 160 1.93 -3.28 -9.64
CA ALA A 160 3.22 -3.29 -10.35
C ALA A 160 4.40 -3.84 -9.53
N ASP A 161 4.33 -3.84 -8.20
CA ASP A 161 5.30 -4.49 -7.32
C ASP A 161 5.27 -6.03 -7.40
N TYR A 162 4.23 -6.61 -8.03
CA TYR A 162 4.09 -8.05 -8.28
C TYR A 162 4.65 -8.45 -9.65
N ALA A 163 5.62 -9.38 -9.63
CA ALA A 163 6.26 -10.06 -10.77
C ALA A 163 7.06 -9.20 -11.78
N SER A 164 6.67 -7.94 -11.99
CA SER A 164 7.37 -7.00 -12.88
C SER A 164 8.78 -6.59 -12.42
N PRO A 165 9.09 -6.43 -11.11
CA PRO A 165 10.44 -6.12 -10.64
C PRO A 165 11.41 -7.30 -10.82
N ASP A 166 12.62 -7.01 -11.27
CA ASP A 166 13.66 -8.00 -11.55
C ASP A 166 14.29 -8.56 -10.27
N GLY A 167 13.90 -9.77 -9.89
CA GLY A 167 14.48 -10.51 -8.75
C GLY A 167 15.89 -11.06 -9.00
N ASN A 168 16.43 -10.94 -10.22
CA ASN A 168 17.77 -11.42 -10.58
C ASN A 168 18.83 -10.31 -10.59
N VAL A 169 18.48 -9.04 -10.34
CA VAL A 169 19.36 -7.84 -10.48
C VAL A 169 20.69 -7.87 -9.71
N ASN A 170 20.86 -8.81 -8.77
CA ASN A 170 22.09 -9.00 -8.00
C ASN A 170 22.84 -10.33 -8.29
N LYS A 171 22.45 -11.09 -9.32
CA LYS A 171 23.12 -12.36 -9.68
C LYS A 171 24.40 -12.11 -10.47
N ALA A 172 25.41 -12.97 -10.27
CA ALA A 172 26.65 -12.92 -11.03
C ALA A 172 26.39 -13.24 -12.51
N ASP A 173 25.68 -14.33 -12.78
CA ASP A 173 25.12 -14.65 -14.10
C ASP A 173 23.83 -13.85 -14.29
N TYR A 174 23.95 -12.56 -14.59
CA TYR A 174 22.81 -11.66 -14.72
C TYR A 174 21.98 -11.95 -15.98
N ASP A 175 20.76 -12.45 -15.78
CA ASP A 175 19.68 -12.43 -16.77
C ASP A 175 18.39 -11.98 -16.07
N LYS A 176 17.56 -11.20 -16.77
CA LYS A 176 16.29 -10.67 -16.25
C LYS A 176 15.35 -11.79 -15.83
N THR A 177 14.57 -11.60 -14.77
CA THR A 177 13.44 -12.51 -14.52
C THR A 177 12.51 -12.58 -15.73
N LYS A 178 12.01 -13.78 -16.06
CA LYS A 178 11.22 -14.04 -17.28
C LYS A 178 10.08 -13.05 -17.51
N ILE A 179 9.36 -12.63 -16.46
CA ILE A 179 8.27 -11.66 -16.55
C ILE A 179 8.81 -10.24 -16.85
N ASN A 180 9.85 -9.79 -16.15
CA ASN A 180 10.51 -8.51 -16.44
C ASN A 180 11.05 -8.45 -17.88
N LEU A 181 11.67 -9.54 -18.35
CA LEU A 181 12.14 -9.67 -19.73
C LEU A 181 11.00 -9.56 -20.75
N LEU A 182 9.88 -10.24 -20.51
CA LEU A 182 8.73 -10.20 -21.43
C LEU A 182 8.05 -8.82 -21.44
N ILE A 183 7.86 -8.17 -20.28
CA ILE A 183 7.33 -6.79 -20.23
C ILE A 183 8.32 -5.82 -20.92
N SER A 184 9.64 -6.00 -20.75
CA SER A 184 10.63 -5.21 -21.49
C SER A 184 10.48 -5.38 -23.01
N LYS A 185 10.21 -6.60 -23.49
CA LYS A 185 9.98 -6.88 -24.92
C LYS A 185 8.65 -6.33 -25.44
N LEU A 186 7.62 -6.28 -24.60
CA LEU A 186 6.32 -5.68 -24.93
C LEU A 186 6.40 -4.16 -25.03
N LEU A 187 7.28 -3.52 -24.24
CA LEU A 187 7.50 -2.07 -24.26
C LEU A 187 8.36 -1.60 -25.45
N GLY A 188 9.29 -2.41 -25.95
CA GLY A 188 10.10 -2.07 -27.12
C GLY A 188 10.87 -0.74 -26.98
N ASP A 189 11.12 -0.09 -28.11
CA ASP A 189 11.92 1.14 -28.20
C ASP A 189 11.10 2.44 -28.06
N ASP A 190 9.77 2.36 -28.14
CA ASP A 190 8.85 3.49 -28.18
C ASP A 190 7.71 3.42 -27.14
N GLY A 191 7.33 2.21 -26.70
CA GLY A 191 6.27 1.98 -25.72
C GLY A 191 6.56 2.61 -24.35
N ARG A 192 5.46 2.88 -23.63
CA ARG A 192 5.42 3.63 -22.37
C ARG A 192 4.84 2.79 -21.23
N TYR A 193 5.38 2.92 -20.03
CA TYR A 193 5.00 2.15 -18.83
C TYR A 193 4.44 3.04 -17.72
N VAL A 194 3.29 2.64 -17.17
CA VAL A 194 2.63 3.26 -16.02
C VAL A 194 2.43 2.17 -14.96
N GLY A 195 3.31 2.12 -13.96
CA GLY A 195 3.20 1.19 -12.84
C GLY A 195 2.20 1.69 -11.80
N VAL A 196 1.18 0.91 -11.47
CA VAL A 196 0.15 1.26 -10.48
C VAL A 196 0.31 0.37 -9.24
N THR A 197 0.55 0.96 -8.06
CA THR A 197 0.82 0.15 -6.85
C THR A 197 0.52 0.90 -5.53
N ALA A 198 0.36 0.14 -4.44
CA ALA A 198 0.42 0.68 -3.08
C ALA A 198 1.85 0.69 -2.49
N THR A 199 2.81 0.01 -3.11
CA THR A 199 4.13 -0.28 -2.52
C THR A 199 5.28 0.10 -3.46
N PRO A 200 5.36 1.39 -3.85
CA PRO A 200 6.28 1.87 -4.88
C PRO A 200 7.77 1.71 -4.52
N ALA A 201 8.10 1.50 -3.24
CA ALA A 201 9.44 1.15 -2.76
C ALA A 201 10.12 0.06 -3.57
N ARG A 202 9.35 -0.96 -4.00
CA ARG A 202 9.90 -2.08 -4.79
C ARG A 202 10.20 -1.70 -6.24
N LEU A 203 9.51 -0.70 -6.80
CA LEU A 203 9.75 -0.23 -8.17
C LEU A 203 10.97 0.70 -8.23
N ASN A 204 11.09 1.63 -7.27
CA ASN A 204 12.25 2.51 -7.17
C ASN A 204 13.52 1.72 -6.84
N LEU A 205 13.56 0.95 -5.75
CA LEU A 205 14.77 0.23 -5.33
C LEU A 205 15.22 -0.88 -6.30
N ASN A 206 14.40 -1.23 -7.29
CA ASN A 206 14.73 -2.20 -8.33
C ASN A 206 15.14 -1.56 -9.66
N ASN A 207 14.96 -0.24 -9.83
CA ASN A 207 14.99 0.43 -11.14
C ASN A 207 14.03 -0.22 -12.17
N THR A 208 12.85 -0.68 -11.73
CA THR A 208 11.91 -1.43 -12.59
C THR A 208 11.59 -0.59 -13.82
N PHE A 209 11.97 -1.09 -15.00
CA PHE A 209 11.86 -0.41 -16.31
C PHE A 209 12.36 1.05 -16.30
N GLN A 210 13.42 1.34 -15.54
CA GLN A 210 14.04 2.67 -15.44
C GLN A 210 13.03 3.79 -15.09
N ASN A 211 12.08 3.49 -14.19
CA ASN A 211 11.04 4.45 -13.81
C ASN A 211 11.63 5.73 -13.16
N GLU A 212 11.12 6.88 -13.59
CA GLU A 212 11.62 8.21 -13.21
C GLU A 212 10.88 8.70 -11.95
N SER A 213 11.55 8.66 -10.78
CA SER A 213 10.90 8.99 -9.49
C SER A 213 10.38 10.43 -9.38
N GLU A 214 10.96 11.35 -10.16
CA GLU A 214 10.52 12.76 -10.30
C GLU A 214 9.23 12.94 -11.12
N ASN A 215 8.77 11.87 -11.77
CA ASN A 215 7.57 11.84 -12.63
C ASN A 215 6.47 10.96 -12.02
N TRP A 216 6.67 10.48 -10.80
CA TRP A 216 5.67 9.72 -10.08
C TRP A 216 4.46 10.59 -9.72
N VAL A 217 3.30 9.95 -9.66
CA VAL A 217 2.01 10.59 -9.41
C VAL A 217 1.43 10.04 -8.12
N ASP A 218 1.15 10.93 -7.17
CA ASP A 218 0.43 10.57 -5.95
C ASP A 218 -1.08 10.52 -6.23
N PHE A 219 -1.67 9.35 -5.98
CA PHE A 219 -3.11 9.14 -6.00
C PHE A 219 -3.62 9.15 -4.56
N ALA A 220 -3.97 10.35 -4.11
CA ALA A 220 -4.49 10.61 -2.77
C ALA A 220 -5.80 9.84 -2.49
N PRO A 221 -6.08 9.45 -1.23
CA PRO A 221 -7.35 8.81 -0.89
C PRO A 221 -8.53 9.81 -0.88
N TYR A 222 -9.70 9.35 -1.33
CA TYR A 222 -10.97 10.10 -1.31
C TYR A 222 -11.51 10.33 0.12
N PRO A 223 -12.38 11.33 0.37
CA PRO A 223 -12.80 11.74 1.72
C PRO A 223 -13.43 10.65 2.62
N ASP A 224 -14.03 9.62 2.03
CA ASP A 224 -14.70 8.53 2.76
C ASP A 224 -13.83 7.28 2.94
N TYR A 225 -12.61 7.32 2.43
CA TYR A 225 -11.61 6.29 2.62
C TYR A 225 -11.15 6.21 4.08
N VAL A 226 -11.10 5.00 4.61
CA VAL A 226 -10.54 4.71 5.93
C VAL A 226 -9.34 3.80 5.74
N GLY A 227 -8.14 4.33 5.97
CA GLY A 227 -6.88 3.63 5.78
C GLY A 227 -5.92 3.82 6.94
N GLN A 228 -4.63 4.00 6.63
CA GLN A 228 -3.55 3.93 7.61
C GLN A 228 -3.78 4.78 8.85
N ASP A 229 -4.17 6.05 8.69
CA ASP A 229 -4.25 7.02 9.79
C ASP A 229 -5.34 6.69 10.84
N PHE A 230 -6.32 5.88 10.47
CA PHE A 230 -7.35 5.40 11.40
C PHE A 230 -6.93 4.09 12.11
N PHE A 231 -6.26 3.19 11.38
CA PHE A 231 -5.90 1.87 11.90
C PHE A 231 -4.59 1.85 12.69
N PHE A 232 -3.66 2.75 12.33
CA PHE A 232 -2.34 2.93 12.93
C PHE A 232 -2.11 4.41 13.25
N PRO A 233 -2.93 5.00 14.13
CA PRO A 233 -2.86 6.43 14.44
C PRO A 233 -1.56 6.78 15.15
N SER A 234 -1.04 7.98 14.88
CA SER A 234 0.29 8.42 15.31
C SER A 234 0.44 8.67 16.82
N ASP A 235 -0.66 8.71 17.55
CA ASP A 235 -0.71 8.82 19.02
C ASP A 235 -0.91 7.45 19.70
N GLY A 236 -1.13 6.38 18.93
CA GLY A 236 -1.46 5.05 19.40
C GLY A 236 -2.92 4.87 19.87
N HIS A 237 -3.77 5.90 19.78
CA HIS A 237 -5.16 5.84 20.24
C HIS A 237 -6.09 5.26 19.17
N VAL A 238 -6.18 3.93 19.12
CA VAL A 238 -7.11 3.21 18.22
C VAL A 238 -8.57 3.50 18.59
N ASN A 239 -9.40 3.80 17.59
CA ASN A 239 -10.83 4.08 17.75
C ASN A 239 -11.69 3.00 17.06
N TYR A 240 -11.27 1.73 17.19
CA TYR A 240 -11.93 0.54 16.69
C TYR A 240 -11.72 -0.62 17.68
N ARG A 241 -12.42 -1.74 17.53
CA ARG A 241 -12.29 -2.91 18.41
C ARG A 241 -11.02 -3.71 18.07
N LEU A 242 -9.91 -3.35 18.70
CA LEU A 242 -8.66 -4.11 18.64
C LEU A 242 -8.67 -5.23 19.70
N HIS A 243 -8.52 -6.47 19.26
CA HIS A 243 -8.42 -7.66 20.10
C HIS A 243 -7.05 -8.30 19.90
N THR A 244 -6.20 -8.24 20.92
CA THR A 244 -4.86 -8.84 20.90
C THR A 244 -4.77 -10.10 21.74
N PHE A 245 -3.82 -10.97 21.38
CA PHE A 245 -3.57 -12.24 22.07
C PHE A 245 -2.11 -12.68 21.90
N GLU A 246 -1.67 -13.62 22.73
CA GLU A 246 -0.35 -14.26 22.60
C GLU A 246 -0.32 -15.24 21.41
N ALA A 247 0.85 -15.42 20.81
CA ALA A 247 1.04 -16.28 19.64
C ALA A 247 1.47 -17.69 20.04
N ASP A 248 0.59 -18.45 20.71
CA ASP A 248 0.80 -19.85 21.08
C ASP A 248 -0.14 -20.79 20.30
N GLU A 249 0.36 -21.98 19.94
CA GLU A 249 -0.34 -22.96 19.08
C GLU A 249 -1.59 -23.61 19.74
N GLY A 250 -1.94 -23.24 20.97
CA GLY A 250 -3.17 -23.65 21.66
C GLY A 250 -4.27 -22.58 21.67
N SER A 251 -3.90 -21.31 21.83
CA SER A 251 -4.83 -20.18 21.96
C SER A 251 -5.60 -19.86 20.66
N GLU A 252 -4.96 -19.94 19.49
CA GLU A 252 -5.55 -19.49 18.21
C GLU A 252 -6.95 -20.08 17.92
N ARG A 253 -7.20 -21.34 18.28
CA ARG A 253 -8.51 -22.00 18.10
C ARG A 253 -9.60 -21.45 19.02
N THR A 254 -9.23 -20.95 20.19
CA THR A 254 -10.14 -20.28 21.11
C THR A 254 -10.41 -18.85 20.65
N GLU A 255 -9.41 -18.16 20.11
CA GLU A 255 -9.54 -16.81 19.61
C GLU A 255 -10.33 -16.73 18.30
N ILE A 256 -10.25 -17.71 17.40
CA ILE A 256 -11.14 -17.76 16.23
C ILE A 256 -12.62 -18.02 16.61
N GLU A 257 -12.91 -18.90 17.59
CA GLU A 257 -14.29 -19.10 18.10
C GLU A 257 -14.84 -17.78 18.67
N LYS A 258 -14.04 -17.05 19.47
CA LYS A 258 -14.40 -15.71 19.97
C LYS A 258 -14.61 -14.71 18.83
N ALA A 259 -13.69 -14.64 17.86
CA ALA A 259 -13.75 -13.67 16.76
C ALA A 259 -15.01 -13.85 15.90
N VAL A 260 -15.43 -15.10 15.65
CA VAL A 260 -16.69 -15.42 14.96
C VAL A 260 -17.91 -14.94 15.75
N LEU A 261 -17.94 -15.17 17.07
CA LEU A 261 -19.03 -14.69 17.95
C LEU A 261 -19.09 -13.14 18.00
N HIS A 262 -17.95 -12.48 18.18
CA HIS A 262 -17.84 -11.02 18.18
C HIS A 262 -18.26 -10.41 16.83
N PHE A 263 -17.90 -11.04 15.70
CA PHE A 263 -18.33 -10.60 14.37
C PHE A 263 -19.87 -10.61 14.25
N MET A 264 -20.52 -11.72 14.62
CA MET A 264 -21.98 -11.81 14.57
C MET A 264 -22.66 -10.79 15.48
N CYS A 265 -22.15 -10.56 16.69
CA CYS A 265 -22.64 -9.49 17.59
C CYS A 265 -22.44 -8.09 16.98
N GLY A 266 -21.33 -7.85 16.28
CA GLY A 266 -21.07 -6.59 15.57
C GLY A 266 -22.05 -6.33 14.42
N VAL A 267 -22.40 -7.37 13.66
CA VAL A 267 -23.43 -7.28 12.61
C VAL A 267 -24.81 -6.98 13.22
N ALA A 268 -25.15 -7.63 14.34
CA ALA A 268 -26.39 -7.37 15.07
C ALA A 268 -26.48 -5.92 15.58
N GLU A 269 -25.40 -5.40 16.19
CA GLU A 269 -25.26 -4.01 16.60
C GLU A 269 -25.48 -3.03 15.43
N LEU A 270 -24.82 -3.25 14.30
CA LEU A 270 -24.96 -2.38 13.13
C LEU A 270 -26.37 -2.40 12.53
N HIS A 271 -27.05 -3.55 12.50
CA HIS A 271 -28.44 -3.64 12.06
C HIS A 271 -29.41 -2.85 12.95
N ARG A 272 -29.16 -2.82 14.27
CA ARG A 272 -29.92 -2.02 15.24
C ARG A 272 -29.67 -0.53 15.08
N LEU A 273 -28.43 -0.15 14.77
CA LEU A 273 -28.04 1.22 14.41
C LEU A 273 -28.50 1.64 13.00
N GLY A 274 -29.32 0.83 12.33
CA GLY A 274 -29.93 1.13 11.02
C GLY A 274 -29.10 0.71 9.80
N LEU A 275 -27.84 0.30 9.98
CA LEU A 275 -26.96 -0.19 8.92
C LEU A 275 -27.28 -1.65 8.56
N LYS A 276 -28.46 -1.85 7.97
CA LYS A 276 -29.01 -3.15 7.55
C LYS A 276 -28.34 -3.70 6.28
N LYS A 277 -27.01 -3.84 6.31
CA LYS A 277 -26.19 -4.39 5.23
C LYS A 277 -25.76 -5.84 5.55
N ASN A 278 -25.36 -6.60 4.54
CA ASN A 278 -24.60 -7.84 4.71
C ASN A 278 -23.13 -7.49 4.99
N PHE A 279 -22.44 -8.25 5.85
CA PHE A 279 -21.05 -7.97 6.21
C PHE A 279 -20.15 -9.19 6.05
N THR A 280 -18.86 -8.93 5.82
CA THR A 280 -17.81 -9.95 5.69
C THR A 280 -16.90 -9.96 6.93
N MET A 281 -16.50 -11.18 7.35
CA MET A 281 -15.35 -11.45 8.19
C MET A 281 -14.26 -12.15 7.37
N LEU A 282 -13.01 -11.73 7.50
CA LEU A 282 -11.85 -12.41 6.90
C LEU A 282 -11.06 -13.18 7.96
N VAL A 283 -10.71 -14.43 7.66
CA VAL A 283 -9.85 -15.29 8.48
C VAL A 283 -8.58 -15.61 7.69
N HIS A 284 -7.45 -15.14 8.19
CA HIS A 284 -6.12 -15.40 7.64
C HIS A 284 -5.11 -15.84 8.70
N THR A 285 -5.00 -17.15 8.89
CA THR A 285 -4.09 -17.80 9.84
C THR A 285 -2.68 -17.99 9.27
N SER A 286 -2.54 -18.81 8.22
CA SER A 286 -1.24 -19.27 7.72
C SER A 286 -1.14 -19.32 6.19
N GLY A 287 -0.01 -19.82 5.68
CA GLY A 287 0.18 -20.14 4.26
C GLY A 287 -0.13 -21.59 3.85
N LYS A 288 -0.41 -22.51 4.79
CA LYS A 288 -0.60 -23.94 4.48
C LYS A 288 -2.08 -24.25 4.21
N ARG A 289 -2.36 -24.93 3.09
CA ARG A 289 -3.74 -25.31 2.69
C ARG A 289 -4.46 -26.18 3.74
N SER A 290 -3.73 -27.07 4.41
CA SER A 290 -4.24 -27.99 5.44
C SER A 290 -4.70 -27.29 6.72
N GLU A 291 -4.21 -26.08 6.99
CA GLU A 291 -4.65 -25.25 8.11
C GLU A 291 -5.92 -24.48 7.71
N HIS A 292 -6.01 -23.99 6.47
CA HIS A 292 -7.25 -23.37 5.95
C HIS A 292 -8.45 -24.33 5.94
N ASP A 293 -8.25 -25.63 5.69
CA ASP A 293 -9.32 -26.64 5.83
C ASP A 293 -9.81 -26.78 7.28
N GLN A 294 -8.90 -26.67 8.26
CA GLN A 294 -9.26 -26.68 9.68
C GLN A 294 -10.01 -25.41 10.07
N ASP A 295 -9.53 -24.24 9.63
CA ASP A 295 -10.17 -22.94 9.92
C ASP A 295 -11.60 -22.87 9.37
N VAL A 296 -11.82 -23.33 8.13
CA VAL A 296 -13.16 -23.46 7.54
C VAL A 296 -14.03 -24.39 8.40
N GLY A 297 -13.49 -25.53 8.81
CA GLY A 297 -14.16 -26.46 9.71
C GLY A 297 -14.54 -25.84 11.06
N PHE A 298 -13.68 -25.02 11.66
CA PHE A 298 -13.95 -24.34 12.94
C PHE A 298 -15.02 -23.25 12.81
N VAL A 299 -14.96 -22.43 11.76
CA VAL A 299 -15.99 -21.42 11.50
C VAL A 299 -17.34 -22.10 11.26
N GLN A 300 -17.40 -23.10 10.36
CA GLN A 300 -18.62 -23.82 10.06
C GLN A 300 -19.20 -24.53 11.30
N ALA A 301 -18.36 -25.27 12.06
CA ALA A 301 -18.80 -25.95 13.28
C ALA A 301 -19.34 -24.97 14.34
N THR A 302 -18.84 -23.74 14.41
CA THR A 302 -19.37 -22.69 15.31
C THR A 302 -20.80 -22.31 14.91
N MET A 303 -21.05 -22.13 13.60
CA MET A 303 -22.37 -21.82 13.06
C MET A 303 -23.35 -23.00 13.25
N ASP A 304 -22.93 -24.21 12.85
CA ASP A 304 -23.74 -25.43 12.95
C ASP A 304 -24.12 -25.75 14.41
N THR A 305 -23.21 -25.51 15.35
CA THR A 305 -23.48 -25.69 16.79
C THR A 305 -24.53 -24.70 17.30
N LEU A 306 -24.55 -23.45 16.83
CA LEU A 306 -25.56 -22.47 17.19
C LEU A 306 -26.90 -22.68 16.45
N ALA A 307 -26.86 -23.27 15.24
CA ALA A 307 -28.05 -23.61 14.46
C ALA A 307 -28.80 -24.86 14.98
N ASN A 308 -28.18 -25.67 15.84
CA ASN A 308 -28.80 -26.88 16.41
C ASN A 308 -29.04 -26.78 17.94
N PRO A 309 -30.19 -26.26 18.40
CA PRO A 309 -30.54 -26.17 19.83
C PRO A 309 -30.54 -27.51 20.60
N LYS A 310 -30.63 -28.64 19.91
CA LYS A 310 -30.58 -30.00 20.50
C LYS A 310 -29.17 -30.60 20.46
N GLY A 311 -28.21 -29.91 19.82
CA GLY A 311 -26.85 -30.39 19.61
C GLY A 311 -25.99 -30.32 20.87
N ALA A 312 -25.07 -31.28 20.99
CA ALA A 312 -24.02 -31.22 22.01
C ALA A 312 -23.19 -29.94 21.83
N GLY A 313 -23.07 -29.13 22.89
CA GLY A 313 -22.30 -27.89 22.86
C GLY A 313 -23.11 -26.61 22.60
N PHE A 314 -24.40 -26.68 22.18
CA PHE A 314 -25.24 -25.50 21.98
C PHE A 314 -25.28 -24.61 23.24
N GLU A 315 -25.63 -25.16 24.41
CA GLU A 315 -25.67 -24.40 25.67
C GLU A 315 -24.31 -23.91 26.17
N ARG A 316 -23.20 -24.48 25.71
CA ARG A 316 -21.85 -23.93 25.95
C ARG A 316 -21.66 -22.66 25.11
N LEU A 317 -21.97 -22.75 23.82
CA LEU A 317 -21.72 -21.68 22.85
C LEU A 317 -22.74 -20.54 22.96
N ARG A 318 -24.02 -20.83 23.23
CA ARG A 318 -25.06 -19.86 23.56
C ARG A 318 -24.69 -19.00 24.77
N ARG A 319 -24.21 -19.61 25.87
CA ARG A 319 -23.76 -18.86 27.05
C ARG A 319 -22.54 -17.97 26.75
N LYS A 320 -21.62 -18.40 25.88
CA LYS A 320 -20.52 -17.55 25.38
C LYS A 320 -21.06 -16.38 24.54
N LEU A 321 -21.95 -16.65 23.59
CA LEU A 321 -22.60 -15.66 22.73
C LEU A 321 -23.29 -14.57 23.57
N PHE A 322 -24.17 -14.96 24.51
CA PHE A 322 -24.88 -14.00 25.37
C PHE A 322 -23.97 -13.27 26.37
N LYS A 323 -22.81 -13.85 26.74
CA LYS A 323 -21.79 -13.11 27.50
C LYS A 323 -21.16 -12.01 26.65
N ILE A 324 -20.78 -12.31 25.40
CA ILE A 324 -20.19 -11.36 24.45
C ILE A 324 -21.20 -10.30 24.00
N ALA A 325 -22.46 -10.68 23.80
CA ALA A 325 -23.53 -9.80 23.33
C ALA A 325 -23.76 -8.56 24.21
N LYS A 326 -23.36 -8.61 25.49
CA LYS A 326 -23.37 -7.48 26.42
C LYS A 326 -22.44 -6.34 25.99
N ASP A 327 -21.31 -6.65 25.34
CA ASP A 327 -20.34 -5.65 24.86
C ASP A 327 -20.80 -4.94 23.56
N TYR A 328 -22.01 -5.29 23.08
CA TYR A 328 -22.62 -4.84 21.82
C TYR A 328 -24.06 -4.31 22.01
N SER A 329 -24.54 -4.24 23.26
CA SER A 329 -25.89 -3.85 23.61
C SER A 329 -25.91 -2.81 24.74
N GLU A 330 -26.92 -1.95 24.74
CA GLU A 330 -27.24 -1.03 25.84
C GLU A 330 -28.16 -1.70 26.89
N LEU A 331 -28.63 -2.92 26.61
CA LEU A 331 -29.42 -3.77 27.50
C LEU A 331 -28.54 -4.88 28.11
N ASP A 332 -29.14 -6.01 28.48
CA ASP A 332 -28.45 -7.18 29.04
C ASP A 332 -27.80 -8.10 27.97
N GLY A 333 -27.75 -7.67 26.71
CA GLY A 333 -27.28 -8.44 25.56
C GLY A 333 -28.29 -9.44 24.98
N SER A 334 -29.49 -9.56 25.56
CA SER A 334 -30.55 -10.46 25.04
C SER A 334 -30.91 -10.16 23.58
N ASP A 335 -31.09 -8.89 23.29
CA ASP A 335 -31.50 -8.33 22.00
C ASP A 335 -30.47 -8.51 20.87
N VAL A 336 -29.17 -8.55 21.19
CA VAL A 336 -28.09 -8.93 20.27
C VAL A 336 -27.98 -10.44 20.14
N GLY A 337 -28.00 -11.18 21.26
CA GLY A 337 -27.91 -12.65 21.26
C GLY A 337 -29.06 -13.32 20.52
N GLU A 338 -30.30 -12.83 20.72
CA GLU A 338 -31.48 -13.28 19.98
C GLU A 338 -31.43 -12.94 18.49
N PHE A 339 -30.94 -11.75 18.11
CA PHE A 339 -30.78 -11.40 16.70
C PHE A 339 -29.87 -12.39 15.99
N VAL A 340 -28.73 -12.73 16.61
CA VAL A 340 -27.77 -13.71 16.07
C VAL A 340 -28.40 -15.09 15.96
N LEU A 341 -29.02 -15.61 17.02
CA LEU A 341 -29.65 -16.94 16.99
C LEU A 341 -30.80 -17.03 15.97
N ARG A 342 -31.68 -16.02 15.89
CA ARG A 342 -32.81 -16.00 14.96
C ARG A 342 -32.40 -15.90 13.49
N ARG A 343 -31.14 -15.53 13.21
CA ARG A 343 -30.61 -15.34 11.85
C ARG A 343 -29.37 -16.20 11.57
N ILE A 344 -29.04 -17.17 12.43
CA ILE A 344 -27.79 -17.94 12.35
C ILE A 344 -27.61 -18.64 10.99
N GLU A 345 -28.71 -19.08 10.37
CA GLU A 345 -28.72 -19.72 9.04
C GLU A 345 -28.46 -18.74 7.87
N GLN A 346 -28.48 -17.42 8.10
CA GLN A 346 -28.18 -16.38 7.09
C GLN A 346 -26.66 -16.20 6.94
N ASN A 347 -25.92 -17.30 6.75
CA ASN A 347 -24.46 -17.31 6.69
C ASN A 347 -23.93 -17.92 5.39
N VAL A 348 -22.65 -17.67 5.09
CA VAL A 348 -21.90 -18.39 4.05
C VAL A 348 -20.42 -18.45 4.42
N VAL A 349 -19.79 -19.63 4.30
CA VAL A 349 -18.35 -19.81 4.53
C VAL A 349 -17.67 -20.16 3.20
N VAL A 350 -16.80 -19.28 2.73
CA VAL A 350 -16.09 -19.43 1.45
C VAL A 350 -14.60 -19.69 1.70
N LYS A 351 -14.14 -20.87 1.27
CA LYS A 351 -12.71 -21.20 1.21
C LYS A 351 -12.08 -20.63 -0.05
N ILE A 352 -11.03 -19.83 0.14
CA ILE A 352 -10.29 -19.15 -0.94
C ILE A 352 -8.95 -19.88 -1.13
N ASN A 353 -8.61 -20.24 -2.38
CA ASN A 353 -7.38 -20.97 -2.80
C ASN A 353 -7.38 -22.51 -2.68
N SER A 354 -8.51 -23.16 -2.94
CA SER A 354 -8.52 -24.58 -3.31
C SER A 354 -7.90 -24.81 -4.70
N SER A 355 -7.50 -26.04 -5.01
CA SER A 355 -7.21 -26.48 -6.39
C SER A 355 -8.44 -26.31 -7.30
N PRO A 356 -8.26 -26.26 -8.64
CA PRO A 356 -9.38 -26.12 -9.59
C PRO A 356 -10.51 -27.11 -9.32
N GLY A 357 -11.75 -26.61 -9.24
CA GLY A 357 -12.96 -27.42 -9.04
C GLY A 357 -13.47 -27.58 -7.59
N LYS A 358 -12.81 -27.00 -6.57
CA LYS A 358 -13.29 -27.02 -5.16
C LYS A 358 -13.16 -25.67 -4.41
N SER A 359 -13.08 -24.55 -5.13
CA SER A 359 -13.05 -23.20 -4.54
C SER A 359 -14.39 -22.50 -4.72
N GLY A 360 -14.91 -21.86 -3.68
CA GLY A 360 -15.95 -20.83 -3.84
C GLY A 360 -15.33 -19.58 -4.48
N LYS A 361 -16.14 -18.72 -5.10
CA LYS A 361 -15.62 -17.56 -5.82
C LYS A 361 -15.29 -16.45 -4.84
N VAL A 362 -14.18 -15.74 -5.07
CA VAL A 362 -13.81 -14.55 -4.30
C VAL A 362 -14.88 -13.45 -4.39
N SER A 363 -15.66 -13.40 -5.48
CA SER A 363 -16.81 -12.50 -5.64
C SER A 363 -17.80 -12.57 -4.48
N ASP A 364 -18.04 -13.77 -3.95
CA ASP A 364 -19.19 -14.07 -3.07
C ASP A 364 -19.00 -13.50 -1.64
N ILE A 365 -17.75 -13.15 -1.31
CA ILE A 365 -17.32 -12.50 -0.06
C ILE A 365 -16.78 -11.08 -0.29
N ALA A 366 -16.30 -10.77 -1.50
CA ALA A 366 -15.94 -9.42 -1.92
C ALA A 366 -17.18 -8.51 -1.98
N LYS A 367 -18.35 -9.08 -2.30
CA LYS A 367 -19.67 -8.47 -2.15
C LYS A 367 -20.57 -9.44 -1.36
N PRO A 368 -20.69 -9.31 -0.03
CA PRO A 368 -21.33 -10.33 0.80
C PRO A 368 -22.82 -10.53 0.47
N THR A 369 -23.17 -11.76 0.10
CA THR A 369 -24.53 -12.17 -0.29
C THR A 369 -25.39 -12.62 0.89
N SER A 370 -24.77 -13.02 2.01
CA SER A 370 -25.45 -13.41 3.25
C SER A 370 -25.13 -12.44 4.38
N LEU A 371 -25.97 -12.43 5.44
CA LEU A 371 -25.80 -11.53 6.58
C LEU A 371 -24.45 -11.73 7.28
N PHE A 372 -24.05 -12.98 7.45
CA PHE A 372 -22.77 -13.39 8.04
C PHE A 372 -21.91 -14.09 6.97
N SER A 373 -21.13 -13.34 6.19
CA SER A 373 -20.20 -13.90 5.20
C SER A 373 -18.80 -14.09 5.80
N PHE A 374 -18.21 -15.27 5.64
CA PHE A 374 -16.88 -15.61 6.13
C PHE A 374 -15.95 -15.99 4.96
N GLY A 375 -14.89 -15.22 4.75
CA GLY A 375 -13.82 -15.53 3.79
C GLY A 375 -12.61 -16.11 4.50
N VAL A 376 -12.32 -17.39 4.26
CA VAL A 376 -11.22 -18.12 4.91
C VAL A 376 -10.15 -18.51 3.88
N GLY A 377 -8.89 -18.16 4.12
CA GLY A 377 -7.82 -18.58 3.21
C GLY A 377 -6.48 -17.86 3.35
N GLY A 378 -5.64 -18.11 2.34
CA GLY A 378 -4.25 -17.66 2.30
C GLY A 378 -3.97 -16.55 1.28
N ASN A 379 -3.05 -16.84 0.34
CA ASN A 379 -2.36 -15.82 -0.46
C ASN A 379 -3.26 -14.90 -1.31
N ILE A 380 -4.40 -15.34 -1.87
CA ILE A 380 -5.23 -14.44 -2.70
C ILE A 380 -6.04 -13.42 -1.87
N ILE A 381 -6.22 -13.61 -0.55
CA ILE A 381 -6.73 -12.51 0.32
C ILE A 381 -5.75 -11.33 0.33
N SER A 382 -4.46 -11.55 0.00
CA SER A 382 -3.41 -10.55 0.21
C SER A 382 -3.19 -9.52 -0.90
N ARG A 383 -3.76 -9.65 -2.11
CA ARG A 383 -3.49 -8.76 -3.26
C ARG A 383 -4.74 -8.57 -4.14
N GLY A 384 -4.92 -7.40 -4.76
CA GLY A 384 -5.98 -7.09 -5.73
C GLY A 384 -7.45 -7.01 -5.24
N VAL A 385 -7.87 -7.82 -4.26
CA VAL A 385 -9.30 -7.92 -3.87
C VAL A 385 -9.76 -6.76 -2.98
N THR A 386 -10.85 -6.09 -3.37
CA THR A 386 -11.63 -5.17 -2.52
C THR A 386 -12.74 -5.92 -1.79
N PHE A 387 -13.00 -5.63 -0.51
CA PHE A 387 -14.08 -6.25 0.26
C PHE A 387 -15.11 -5.21 0.73
N ASP A 388 -16.27 -5.20 0.09
CA ASP A 388 -17.42 -4.38 0.47
C ASP A 388 -17.97 -4.87 1.82
N ASN A 389 -18.30 -3.95 2.73
CA ASN A 389 -18.80 -4.25 4.08
C ASN A 389 -17.92 -5.22 4.91
N LEU A 390 -16.59 -5.17 4.75
CA LEU A 390 -15.68 -5.88 5.65
C LEU A 390 -15.73 -5.28 7.06
N LEU A 391 -16.20 -6.06 8.05
CA LEU A 391 -16.38 -5.63 9.45
C LEU A 391 -15.34 -6.22 10.41
N SER A 392 -14.92 -7.46 10.17
CA SER A 392 -14.01 -8.19 11.07
C SER A 392 -12.86 -8.83 10.30
N MET A 393 -11.67 -8.83 10.89
CA MET A 393 -10.47 -9.44 10.34
C MET A 393 -9.69 -10.17 11.44
N TYR A 394 -9.53 -11.48 11.27
CA TYR A 394 -8.68 -12.35 12.09
C TYR A 394 -7.39 -12.66 11.34
N PHE A 395 -6.25 -12.28 11.90
CA PHE A 395 -4.96 -12.33 11.22
C PHE A 395 -3.82 -12.77 12.16
N THR A 396 -3.39 -14.03 12.07
CA THR A 396 -2.22 -14.55 12.84
C THR A 396 -0.96 -14.73 12.00
N ARG A 397 -1.01 -14.44 10.69
CA ARG A 397 0.08 -14.76 9.77
C ARG A 397 1.34 -13.94 9.96
N SER A 398 2.27 -14.48 10.74
CA SER A 398 3.68 -14.09 10.73
C SER A 398 4.38 -14.47 9.40
N VAL A 399 5.46 -13.76 9.06
CA VAL A 399 6.42 -14.19 8.03
C VAL A 399 7.66 -14.78 8.70
N LYS A 400 8.20 -15.86 8.14
CA LYS A 400 9.50 -16.38 8.59
C LYS A 400 10.61 -15.45 8.07
N GLY A 401 11.40 -14.88 8.98
CA GLY A 401 12.51 -13.98 8.65
C GLY A 401 12.13 -12.50 8.78
N LYS A 402 12.57 -11.66 7.83
CA LYS A 402 12.31 -10.22 7.86
C LYS A 402 10.90 -9.86 7.35
N PHE A 403 10.27 -8.92 8.03
CA PHE A 403 9.01 -8.28 7.69
C PHE A 403 9.21 -7.36 6.48
N SER A 404 8.77 -7.80 5.31
CA SER A 404 8.76 -6.96 4.11
C SER A 404 7.52 -6.05 4.11
N GLN A 405 7.72 -4.73 4.09
CA GLN A 405 6.65 -3.73 4.14
C GLN A 405 5.67 -3.93 2.99
N ASP A 406 6.19 -4.13 1.77
CA ASP A 406 5.39 -4.39 0.56
C ASP A 406 4.34 -5.50 0.78
N THR A 407 4.70 -6.53 1.54
CA THR A 407 3.88 -7.70 1.83
C THR A 407 2.80 -7.42 2.86
N TYR A 408 3.06 -6.52 3.81
CA TYR A 408 2.10 -6.18 4.87
C TYR A 408 1.16 -5.04 4.51
N ILE A 409 1.65 -4.03 3.79
CA ILE A 409 0.82 -2.96 3.20
C ILE A 409 -0.22 -3.58 2.26
N GLN A 410 0.20 -4.50 1.38
CA GLN A 410 -0.75 -5.22 0.52
C GLN A 410 -1.74 -6.08 1.31
N ARG A 411 -1.39 -6.58 2.50
CA ARG A 411 -2.30 -7.34 3.37
C ARG A 411 -3.29 -6.49 4.18
N ALA A 412 -3.25 -5.16 4.08
CA ALA A 412 -4.14 -4.23 4.75
C ALA A 412 -5.58 -4.24 4.19
N ARG A 413 -6.25 -5.40 4.19
CA ARG A 413 -7.60 -5.54 3.62
C ARG A 413 -8.67 -4.78 4.41
N MET A 414 -8.36 -4.41 5.66
CA MET A 414 -9.15 -3.48 6.46
C MET A 414 -9.16 -2.01 5.97
N PHE A 415 -8.41 -1.65 4.92
CA PHE A 415 -8.45 -0.30 4.31
C PHE A 415 -9.55 -0.18 3.23
N GLY A 416 -9.97 1.03 2.85
CA GLY A 416 -11.06 1.28 1.87
C GLY A 416 -12.28 2.04 2.42
N SER A 417 -13.40 2.05 1.69
CA SER A 417 -14.62 2.78 2.09
C SER A 417 -15.37 2.05 3.22
N ARG A 418 -15.38 2.62 4.43
CA ARG A 418 -16.17 2.12 5.58
C ARG A 418 -16.52 3.20 6.62
N LYS A 419 -16.60 4.46 6.21
CA LYS A 419 -16.81 5.61 7.10
C LYS A 419 -17.98 5.41 8.08
N ASP A 420 -19.10 4.88 7.59
CA ASP A 420 -20.33 4.59 8.35
C ASP A 420 -20.12 3.75 9.61
N TYR A 421 -19.18 2.80 9.58
CA TYR A 421 -19.05 1.76 10.60
C TYR A 421 -17.62 1.53 11.10
N LYS A 422 -16.66 2.37 10.69
CA LYS A 422 -15.22 2.21 11.02
C LYS A 422 -14.94 2.01 12.52
N ASN A 423 -15.65 2.71 13.40
CA ASN A 423 -15.45 2.60 14.85
C ASN A 423 -15.95 1.26 15.44
N LYS A 424 -16.74 0.49 14.68
CA LYS A 424 -17.23 -0.85 15.05
C LYS A 424 -16.40 -1.97 14.45
N PHE A 425 -15.42 -1.66 13.59
CA PHE A 425 -14.51 -2.62 12.97
C PHE A 425 -13.76 -3.43 14.03
N GLN A 426 -13.54 -4.72 13.74
CA GLN A 426 -12.91 -5.67 14.65
C GLN A 426 -11.60 -6.21 14.05
N LEU A 427 -10.48 -6.00 14.73
CA LEU A 427 -9.18 -6.55 14.33
C LEU A 427 -8.70 -7.53 15.41
N TRP A 428 -8.55 -8.79 15.03
CA TRP A 428 -8.03 -9.87 15.87
C TRP A 428 -6.64 -10.23 15.39
N ILE A 429 -5.62 -9.95 16.20
CA ILE A 429 -4.21 -10.01 15.76
C ILE A 429 -3.27 -10.27 16.96
N PRO A 430 -2.26 -11.15 16.85
CA PRO A 430 -1.31 -11.34 17.94
C PRO A 430 -0.54 -10.06 18.31
N GLU A 431 -0.22 -9.88 19.59
CA GLU A 431 0.45 -8.66 20.10
C GLU A 431 1.75 -8.35 19.36
N SER A 432 2.61 -9.36 19.22
CA SER A 432 3.86 -9.22 18.47
C SER A 432 3.65 -8.87 16.99
N LEU A 433 2.49 -9.17 16.40
CA LEU A 433 2.21 -8.93 15.00
C LEU A 433 1.67 -7.51 14.76
N ILE A 434 0.81 -7.00 15.66
CA ILE A 434 0.31 -5.61 15.58
C ILE A 434 1.43 -4.58 15.77
N GLU A 435 2.39 -4.82 16.68
CA GLU A 435 3.56 -3.94 16.83
C GLU A 435 4.38 -3.84 15.54
N ASN A 436 4.62 -4.98 14.87
CA ASN A 436 5.33 -5.03 13.60
C ASN A 436 4.53 -4.37 12.47
N TRP A 437 3.19 -4.48 12.48
CA TRP A 437 2.32 -3.79 11.52
C TRP A 437 2.43 -2.27 11.70
N SER A 438 2.17 -1.75 12.89
CA SER A 438 2.26 -0.30 13.20
C SER A 438 3.61 0.28 12.76
N LYS A 439 4.71 -0.45 13.00
CA LYS A 439 6.05 -0.05 12.56
C LYS A 439 6.21 -0.06 11.03
N CYS A 440 5.70 -1.08 10.34
CA CYS A 440 5.76 -1.15 8.86
C CYS A 440 4.99 0.01 8.23
N PHE A 441 3.79 0.31 8.73
CA PHE A 441 2.96 1.41 8.25
C PHE A 441 3.60 2.77 8.55
N ALA A 442 4.14 2.98 9.76
CA ALA A 442 4.88 4.21 10.08
C ALA A 442 6.04 4.44 9.10
N PHE A 443 6.90 3.45 8.88
CA PHE A 443 8.02 3.56 7.93
C PHE A 443 7.57 3.83 6.49
N HIS A 444 6.48 3.19 6.06
CA HIS A 444 5.93 3.37 4.73
C HIS A 444 5.37 4.79 4.52
N LYS A 445 4.54 5.28 5.46
CA LYS A 445 3.96 6.62 5.40
C LYS A 445 5.03 7.70 5.37
N LEU A 446 6.10 7.56 6.15
CA LEU A 446 7.20 8.53 6.15
C LEU A 446 7.91 8.62 4.79
N ALA A 447 8.09 7.48 4.11
CA ALA A 447 8.65 7.48 2.76
C ALA A 447 7.67 8.06 1.71
N LEU A 448 6.36 7.85 1.87
CA LEU A 448 5.35 8.48 0.99
C LEU A 448 5.18 9.98 1.26
N GLU A 449 5.26 10.44 2.51
CA GLU A 449 5.24 11.87 2.84
C GLU A 449 6.50 12.59 2.31
N ALA A 450 7.65 11.92 2.28
CA ALA A 450 8.87 12.43 1.65
C ALA A 450 8.72 12.65 0.14
N LEU A 451 8.06 11.70 -0.55
CA LEU A 451 7.69 11.85 -1.97
C LEU A 451 6.73 13.02 -2.19
N ARG A 452 5.68 13.11 -1.35
CA ARG A 452 4.64 14.15 -1.45
C ARG A 452 5.16 15.57 -1.21
N SER A 453 6.21 15.76 -0.40
CA SER A 453 6.77 17.11 -0.17
C SER A 453 7.74 17.58 -1.27
N GLY A 454 7.97 16.77 -2.31
CA GLY A 454 8.84 17.14 -3.44
C GLY A 454 10.32 17.27 -3.07
N ALA A 455 10.75 16.68 -1.96
CA ALA A 455 12.08 16.86 -1.37
C ALA A 455 13.22 16.09 -2.07
N GLY A 456 13.00 15.60 -3.30
CA GLY A 456 13.95 14.83 -4.10
C GLY A 456 13.72 13.32 -4.07
N VAL A 457 14.78 12.55 -4.34
CA VAL A 457 14.71 11.09 -4.55
C VAL A 457 14.20 10.35 -3.29
N PRO A 458 13.21 9.45 -3.39
CA PRO A 458 12.61 8.76 -2.25
C PRO A 458 13.62 8.03 -1.35
N VAL A 459 13.44 8.21 -0.04
CA VAL A 459 14.21 7.53 1.00
C VAL A 459 13.33 6.52 1.72
N TRP A 460 13.73 5.25 1.71
CA TRP A 460 13.00 4.14 2.31
C TRP A 460 13.63 3.69 3.62
N LEU A 461 12.80 3.47 4.65
CA LEU A 461 13.25 3.04 5.97
C LEU A 461 13.23 1.51 6.08
N ALA A 462 14.34 0.90 6.49
CA ALA A 462 14.48 -0.52 6.81
C ALA A 462 14.94 -0.71 8.25
N ASP A 463 14.86 -1.93 8.80
CA ASP A 463 15.55 -2.24 10.05
C ASP A 463 16.05 -3.70 10.17
N HIS A 464 16.50 -4.11 11.36
CA HIS A 464 16.93 -5.49 11.62
C HIS A 464 15.81 -6.52 11.39
N LYS A 465 14.54 -6.18 11.68
CA LYS A 465 13.36 -7.01 11.44
C LYS A 465 12.61 -6.62 10.16
N THR A 466 12.60 -5.35 9.77
CA THR A 466 11.75 -4.80 8.70
C THR A 466 12.56 -4.45 7.44
N THR A 467 11.96 -4.49 6.25
CA THR A 467 12.57 -4.03 4.99
C THR A 467 11.51 -3.44 4.06
N PRO A 468 11.76 -2.41 3.24
CA PRO A 468 10.78 -1.85 2.31
C PRO A 468 10.26 -2.88 1.31
N THR A 469 11.16 -3.75 0.83
CA THR A 469 10.92 -4.77 -0.18
C THR A 469 11.85 -5.97 0.02
N SER A 470 11.63 -7.06 -0.73
CA SER A 470 12.49 -8.24 -0.70
C SER A 470 13.92 -7.91 -1.16
N ALA A 471 14.92 -8.38 -0.41
CA ALA A 471 16.32 -8.01 -0.60
C ALA A 471 16.92 -8.46 -1.95
N ALA A 472 16.28 -9.41 -2.65
CA ALA A 472 16.68 -9.84 -3.99
C ALA A 472 16.30 -8.80 -5.07
N SER A 473 15.21 -8.05 -4.85
CA SER A 473 14.74 -6.97 -5.74
C SER A 473 15.40 -5.61 -5.49
N ILE A 474 16.30 -5.46 -4.52
CA ILE A 474 17.02 -4.19 -4.31
C ILE A 474 18.29 -4.20 -5.16
N ASP A 475 18.41 -3.32 -6.15
CA ASP A 475 19.62 -3.15 -6.97
C ASP A 475 20.73 -2.48 -6.15
N LYS A 476 21.58 -3.31 -5.54
CA LYS A 476 22.69 -2.87 -4.67
C LYS A 476 23.77 -2.07 -5.39
N SER A 477 23.78 -2.04 -6.73
CA SER A 477 24.73 -1.20 -7.50
C SER A 477 24.28 0.26 -7.57
N SER A 478 22.96 0.49 -7.53
CA SER A 478 22.34 1.81 -7.64
C SER A 478 21.91 2.43 -6.30
N VAL A 479 21.84 1.62 -5.25
CA VAL A 479 21.21 1.99 -3.98
C VAL A 479 22.25 2.25 -2.89
N ASP A 480 22.14 3.41 -2.25
CA ASP A 480 22.88 3.71 -1.03
C ASP A 480 22.20 3.11 0.20
N PHE A 481 23.02 2.47 1.03
CA PHE A 481 22.66 2.05 2.37
C PHE A 481 23.27 3.01 3.38
N GLU A 482 22.70 4.21 3.54
CA GLU A 482 23.15 5.15 4.56
C GLU A 482 22.90 4.52 5.96
N GLY A 483 24.00 4.31 6.69
CA GLY A 483 24.08 3.47 7.88
C GLY A 483 23.42 4.09 9.11
N GLY A 484 22.08 4.13 9.12
CA GLY A 484 21.27 4.73 10.18
C GLY A 484 21.37 6.25 10.26
N GLU A 485 22.04 6.88 9.30
CA GLU A 485 22.34 8.31 9.19
C GLU A 485 21.63 8.85 7.94
N MET A 486 21.03 10.03 8.01
CA MET A 486 20.47 10.79 6.89
C MET A 486 21.10 12.19 6.90
N SER A 487 21.16 12.84 5.74
CA SER A 487 21.52 14.26 5.66
C SER A 487 20.74 15.04 4.62
N PHE A 488 20.34 16.25 5.01
CA PHE A 488 19.36 17.07 4.28
C PHE A 488 20.04 18.07 3.33
N ALA A 489 19.32 19.05 2.77
CA ALA A 489 19.92 20.05 1.89
C ALA A 489 21.01 20.88 2.59
N LEU A 490 21.94 21.42 1.80
CA LEU A 490 22.90 22.43 2.27
C LEU A 490 22.15 23.75 2.51
N PHE A 491 22.64 24.55 3.46
CA PHE A 491 22.16 25.90 3.75
C PHE A 491 23.31 26.80 4.23
N GLU A 492 23.12 28.12 4.23
CA GLU A 492 24.11 29.04 4.80
C GLU A 492 24.18 28.89 6.33
N TYR A 493 25.37 28.63 6.85
CA TYR A 493 25.62 28.53 8.28
C TYR A 493 25.71 29.93 8.90
N ASN A 494 24.78 30.23 9.80
CA ASN A 494 24.84 31.40 10.66
C ASN A 494 24.98 30.92 12.11
N GLU A 495 26.14 31.18 12.72
CA GLU A 495 26.45 30.69 14.06
C GLU A 495 25.58 31.33 15.15
N GLU A 496 25.29 32.63 15.05
CA GLU A 496 24.40 33.34 15.97
C GLU A 496 22.98 32.74 15.97
N ARG A 497 22.47 32.38 14.79
CA ARG A 497 21.13 31.80 14.59
C ARG A 497 21.02 30.34 15.03
N TYR A 498 22.08 29.54 14.89
CA TYR A 498 22.01 28.08 15.03
C TYR A 498 22.74 27.50 16.25
N SER A 499 23.70 28.22 16.86
CA SER A 499 24.50 27.73 18.00
C SER A 499 23.66 27.31 19.21
N THR A 500 22.62 28.08 19.54
CA THR A 500 21.71 27.84 20.67
C THR A 500 20.47 27.01 20.30
N LEU A 501 20.19 26.87 19.01
CA LEU A 501 18.93 26.29 18.51
C LEU A 501 18.81 24.79 18.86
N PHE A 502 19.94 24.07 18.84
CA PHE A 502 20.05 22.67 19.26
C PHE A 502 20.38 22.49 20.75
N ASP A 503 20.59 23.57 21.52
CA ASP A 503 20.81 23.45 22.96
C ASP A 503 19.47 23.23 23.66
N ARG A 504 19.33 22.10 24.35
CA ARG A 504 18.08 21.78 25.05
C ARG A 504 17.70 22.83 26.07
N ALA A 505 18.65 23.35 26.86
CA ALA A 505 18.39 24.32 27.94
C ALA A 505 17.18 23.96 28.84
N GLY A 506 17.01 22.68 29.18
CA GLY A 506 15.90 22.17 30.00
C GLY A 506 14.56 21.94 29.27
N ARG A 507 14.45 22.28 27.97
CA ARG A 507 13.24 22.08 27.15
C ARG A 507 12.96 20.59 26.87
N SER A 508 11.68 20.24 26.65
CA SER A 508 11.29 18.88 26.25
C SER A 508 11.69 18.57 24.80
N ASP A 509 11.80 17.28 24.46
CA ASP A 509 12.11 16.84 23.08
C ASP A 509 11.18 17.48 22.05
N GLN A 510 9.89 17.59 22.39
CA GLN A 510 8.85 18.16 21.54
C GLN A 510 9.01 19.67 21.32
N VAL A 511 9.45 20.43 22.33
CA VAL A 511 9.64 21.89 22.20
C VAL A 511 10.85 22.18 21.32
N VAL A 512 12.01 21.55 21.62
CA VAL A 512 13.22 21.72 20.80
C VAL A 512 12.95 21.34 19.35
N LEU A 513 12.31 20.19 19.11
CA LEU A 513 11.99 19.72 17.77
C LEU A 513 11.03 20.67 17.00
N LYS A 514 10.05 21.28 17.68
CA LYS A 514 9.17 22.32 17.09
C LYS A 514 9.93 23.60 16.78
N ASP A 515 10.88 24.01 17.61
CA ASP A 515 11.70 25.21 17.36
C ASP A 515 12.67 24.99 16.19
N LEU A 516 13.28 23.79 16.09
CA LEU A 516 14.04 23.38 14.90
C LEU A 516 13.18 23.48 13.62
N ARG A 517 11.95 22.95 13.66
CA ARG A 517 11.06 22.96 12.50
C ARG A 517 10.64 24.36 12.06
N LYS A 518 10.53 25.33 12.98
CA LYS A 518 10.30 26.75 12.64
C LYS A 518 11.53 27.43 12.04
N ALA A 519 12.73 27.02 12.45
CA ALA A 519 13.98 27.65 12.03
C ALA A 519 14.47 27.19 10.64
N PHE A 520 14.05 25.98 10.22
CA PHE A 520 14.51 25.31 8.99
C PHE A 520 13.34 25.03 8.02
N GLY A 521 13.57 25.31 6.74
CA GLY A 521 12.64 24.95 5.66
C GLY A 521 12.60 23.45 5.40
N ASP A 522 11.64 23.00 4.59
CA ASP A 522 11.41 21.56 4.35
C ASP A 522 12.64 20.85 3.73
N GLN A 523 13.43 21.56 2.93
CA GLN A 523 14.66 21.00 2.36
C GLN A 523 15.77 20.79 3.41
N GLN A 524 15.81 21.59 4.48
CA GLN A 524 16.84 21.50 5.52
C GLN A 524 16.42 20.59 6.69
N LEU A 525 15.13 20.59 7.06
CA LEU A 525 14.55 19.66 8.01
C LEU A 525 13.13 19.28 7.53
N PRO A 526 12.99 18.16 6.80
CA PRO A 526 11.71 17.78 6.19
C PRO A 526 10.60 17.52 7.21
N ASP A 527 9.38 17.91 6.85
CA ASP A 527 8.21 17.80 7.71
C ASP A 527 7.92 16.35 8.15
N HIS A 528 8.16 15.39 7.26
CA HIS A 528 7.99 13.97 7.55
C HIS A 528 9.00 13.47 8.61
N VAL A 529 10.26 13.92 8.59
CA VAL A 529 11.23 13.59 9.64
C VAL A 529 10.84 14.26 10.96
N PHE A 530 10.37 15.51 10.91
CA PHE A 530 9.82 16.20 12.07
C PHE A 530 8.63 15.44 12.68
N LYS A 531 7.65 15.01 11.87
CA LYS A 531 6.50 14.20 12.28
C LYS A 531 6.91 12.83 12.83
N TYR A 532 7.88 12.16 12.21
CA TYR A 532 8.43 10.90 12.74
C TYR A 532 9.03 11.08 14.13
N LEU A 533 9.90 12.07 14.28
CA LEU A 533 10.53 12.33 15.57
C LEU A 533 9.51 12.77 16.62
N LEU A 534 8.45 13.46 16.22
CA LEU A 534 7.33 13.80 17.09
C LEU A 534 6.54 12.56 17.54
N HIS A 535 6.31 11.61 16.65
CA HIS A 535 5.66 10.31 16.94
C HIS A 535 6.47 9.45 17.92
N GLU A 536 7.80 9.39 17.75
CA GLU A 536 8.66 8.54 18.59
C GLU A 536 8.84 9.10 20.02
N ILE A 537 8.42 10.34 20.30
CA ILE A 537 8.37 10.91 21.66
C ILE A 537 7.15 10.33 22.39
N LYS A 538 7.37 9.22 23.09
CA LYS A 538 6.35 8.61 23.96
C LYS A 538 6.25 9.34 25.32
N PRO A 539 5.06 9.44 25.93
CA PRO A 539 4.91 9.92 27.30
C PRO A 539 5.84 9.16 28.26
N GLY A 540 6.58 9.90 29.09
CA GLY A 540 7.51 9.33 30.08
C GLY A 540 8.84 8.78 29.54
N ASN A 541 9.10 8.81 28.23
CA ASN A 541 10.35 8.27 27.67
C ASN A 541 10.96 9.22 26.63
N THR A 542 12.06 9.89 26.98
CA THR A 542 12.72 10.87 26.11
C THR A 542 13.75 10.19 25.20
N GLN A 543 13.53 10.26 23.88
CA GLN A 543 14.20 9.42 22.90
C GLN A 543 15.16 10.19 21.99
N ILE A 544 15.19 11.54 22.04
CA ILE A 544 16.00 12.38 21.16
C ILE A 544 17.18 13.02 21.92
N SER A 545 18.33 13.10 21.25
CA SER A 545 19.52 13.86 21.62
C SER A 545 19.79 14.93 20.56
N PHE A 546 19.90 16.19 20.99
CA PHE A 546 20.27 17.31 20.12
C PHE A 546 21.73 17.68 20.35
N HIS A 547 22.49 17.83 19.26
CA HIS A 547 23.93 18.00 19.30
C HIS A 547 24.28 19.42 18.87
N ARG A 548 25.21 20.04 19.60
CA ARG A 548 25.80 21.31 19.19
C ARG A 548 26.47 21.18 17.82
N ALA A 549 26.39 22.25 17.03
CA ALA A 549 27.00 22.30 15.71
C ALA A 549 28.53 22.12 15.79
N SER A 550 29.15 21.59 14.73
CA SER A 550 30.62 21.50 14.67
C SER A 550 31.17 21.48 13.24
N GLY A 551 32.40 21.96 13.08
CA GLY A 551 33.12 21.93 11.81
C GLY A 551 33.37 20.51 11.29
N PHE A 552 33.06 20.29 10.02
CA PHE A 552 33.46 19.12 9.23
C PHE A 552 34.56 19.52 8.25
N GLY A 553 35.64 18.73 8.17
CA GLY A 553 36.77 19.02 7.29
C GLY A 553 37.65 20.21 7.67
N THR A 554 37.22 21.08 8.57
CA THR A 554 37.89 22.35 8.93
C THR A 554 39.29 22.21 9.53
N ALA A 555 39.65 21.02 10.06
CA ALA A 555 40.94 20.77 10.72
C ALA A 555 41.66 19.50 10.23
N SER A 556 41.16 18.80 9.21
CA SER A 556 41.67 17.47 8.81
C SER A 556 42.02 17.40 7.32
N LYS A 557 43.25 16.97 7.02
CA LYS A 557 43.75 16.76 5.64
C LYS A 557 43.22 15.48 4.97
N ASN A 558 42.45 14.65 5.68
CA ASN A 558 42.11 13.29 5.25
C ASN A 558 40.75 13.17 4.53
N TYR A 559 40.10 14.28 4.21
CA TYR A 559 38.85 14.32 3.45
C TYR A 559 39.10 14.89 2.05
N THR A 560 38.41 14.38 1.03
CA THR A 560 38.46 14.97 -0.31
C THR A 560 37.79 16.35 -0.31
N ASP A 561 38.10 17.19 -1.29
CA ASP A 561 37.48 18.51 -1.38
C ASP A 561 35.98 18.40 -1.70
N GLU A 562 35.58 17.40 -2.48
CA GLU A 562 34.17 17.04 -2.70
C GLU A 562 33.45 16.63 -1.40
N GLU A 563 34.08 15.84 -0.52
CA GLU A 563 33.53 15.49 0.80
C GLU A 563 33.35 16.73 1.68
N LYS A 564 34.32 17.67 1.68
CA LYS A 564 34.28 18.93 2.46
C LYS A 564 33.20 19.89 1.96
N GLN A 565 33.12 20.07 0.64
CA GLN A 565 32.16 20.96 -0.01
C GLN A 565 30.73 20.46 0.23
N ASN A 566 30.51 19.15 0.10
CA ASN A 566 29.21 18.54 0.32
C ASN A 566 28.91 18.21 1.79
N ILE A 567 29.87 18.29 2.71
CA ILE A 567 29.70 17.89 4.11
C ILE A 567 29.14 16.44 4.17
N ARG A 568 29.73 15.51 3.42
CA ARG A 568 29.28 14.11 3.31
C ARG A 568 30.48 13.15 3.27
N ARG A 569 30.22 11.87 3.53
CA ARG A 569 31.22 10.79 3.49
C ARG A 569 30.54 9.44 3.25
N THR A 570 31.10 8.61 2.38
CA THR A 570 30.55 7.28 2.00
C THR A 570 30.40 6.30 3.19
N LYS A 571 31.14 6.53 4.29
CA LYS A 571 31.07 5.74 5.54
C LYS A 571 30.27 6.40 6.66
N GLY A 572 29.54 7.49 6.36
CA GLY A 572 28.94 8.39 7.35
C GLY A 572 29.96 9.30 8.02
N ILE A 573 29.49 10.45 8.52
CA ILE A 573 30.28 11.43 9.27
C ILE A 573 30.03 11.37 10.78
N PHE A 574 28.89 10.81 11.20
CA PHE A 574 28.47 10.78 12.60
C PHE A 574 29.15 9.62 13.35
N ALA A 575 30.38 9.88 13.82
CA ALA A 575 31.26 8.90 14.45
C ALA A 575 30.85 8.51 15.89
N THR A 576 31.36 7.40 16.39
CA THR A 576 31.10 6.89 17.77
C THR A 576 31.39 7.91 18.87
N ASN A 577 32.35 8.84 18.64
CA ASN A 577 32.68 9.89 19.60
C ASN A 577 31.62 11.01 19.69
N GLU A 578 30.75 11.16 18.69
CA GLU A 578 29.66 12.15 18.73
C GLU A 578 28.60 11.77 19.76
N TYR A 579 28.25 10.48 19.84
CA TYR A 579 27.36 9.96 20.88
C TYR A 579 27.90 10.28 22.29
N LYS A 580 29.19 10.03 22.54
CA LYS A 580 29.85 10.33 23.83
C LYS A 580 29.86 11.82 24.19
N ARG A 581 29.85 12.71 23.20
CA ARG A 581 29.85 14.18 23.38
C ARG A 581 28.44 14.78 23.48
N SER A 582 27.41 13.97 23.27
CA SER A 582 26.03 14.42 23.27
C SER A 582 25.45 14.47 24.69
N GLU A 583 24.42 15.30 24.86
CA GLU A 583 23.64 15.38 26.10
C GLU A 583 23.01 14.03 26.53
N ARG A 584 22.79 13.11 25.57
CA ARG A 584 22.16 11.81 25.79
C ARG A 584 22.79 10.75 24.88
N PRO A 585 23.94 10.17 25.26
CA PRO A 585 24.67 9.19 24.44
C PRO A 585 23.87 7.94 24.06
N HIS A 586 22.85 7.60 24.86
CA HIS A 586 21.98 6.43 24.69
C HIS A 586 20.57 6.79 24.17
N ALA A 587 20.34 8.03 23.73
CA ALA A 587 19.11 8.36 23.01
C ALA A 587 18.97 7.48 21.76
N ARG A 588 17.74 7.28 21.31
CA ARG A 588 17.46 6.50 20.09
C ARG A 588 17.62 7.35 18.83
N HIS A 589 17.39 8.65 18.93
CA HIS A 589 17.43 9.60 17.83
C HIS A 589 18.46 10.69 18.15
N HIS A 590 19.27 11.06 17.16
CA HIS A 590 20.34 12.03 17.28
C HIS A 590 20.24 13.03 16.14
N LEU A 591 20.19 14.33 16.44
CA LEU A 591 20.16 15.40 15.45
C LEU A 591 21.36 16.34 15.64
N LYS A 592 22.10 16.63 14.57
CA LYS A 592 23.30 17.46 14.59
C LYS A 592 23.42 18.34 13.34
N VAL A 593 24.01 19.53 13.49
CA VAL A 593 24.49 20.34 12.36
C VAL A 593 25.99 20.15 12.17
N PHE A 594 26.42 19.93 10.94
CA PHE A 594 27.82 20.05 10.55
C PHE A 594 27.98 21.20 9.57
N HIS A 595 29.07 21.97 9.70
CA HIS A 595 29.38 23.11 8.83
C HIS A 595 30.80 22.99 8.25
N ASN A 596 31.05 23.52 7.05
CA ASN A 596 32.38 23.53 6.44
C ASN A 596 33.09 24.89 6.66
N GLY A 597 34.28 25.05 6.06
CA GLY A 597 35.03 26.31 6.09
C GLY A 597 34.54 27.38 5.11
N GLU A 598 33.55 27.06 4.27
CA GLU A 598 33.01 27.93 3.21
C GLU A 598 31.68 28.59 3.64
N GLY A 599 31.32 28.48 4.93
CA GLY A 599 30.07 29.01 5.46
C GLY A 599 28.83 28.17 5.14
N LYS A 600 28.97 26.95 4.58
CA LYS A 600 27.83 26.04 4.37
C LYS A 600 27.62 25.12 5.57
N ALA A 601 26.37 24.73 5.81
CA ALA A 601 25.97 23.74 6.79
C ALA A 601 24.94 22.75 6.27
N ARG A 602 24.84 21.61 6.96
CA ARG A 602 23.93 20.50 6.67
C ARG A 602 23.46 19.87 7.97
N ILE A 603 22.16 19.60 8.09
CA ILE A 603 21.60 18.85 9.22
C ILE A 603 21.77 17.36 8.92
N PHE A 604 22.17 16.64 9.96
CA PHE A 604 22.32 15.20 10.01
C PHE A 604 21.37 14.64 11.06
N TYR A 605 20.61 13.62 10.66
CA TYR A 605 19.79 12.82 11.54
C TYR A 605 20.39 11.42 11.64
N LYS A 606 20.54 10.88 12.85
CA LYS A 606 21.03 9.52 13.06
C LYS A 606 20.19 8.77 14.07
N ILE A 607 19.96 7.49 13.82
CA ILE A 607 19.32 6.56 14.74
C ILE A 607 20.40 5.72 15.41
N ASN A 608 20.32 5.65 16.73
CA ASN A 608 21.22 4.86 17.57
C ASN A 608 20.69 3.42 17.72
N GLY A 609 21.63 2.48 17.84
CA GLY A 609 21.36 1.05 17.69
C GLY A 609 21.32 0.63 16.22
N GLY A 610 21.98 -0.48 15.88
CA GLY A 610 22.09 -1.02 14.52
C GLY A 610 20.78 -1.58 13.93
N ALA A 611 19.63 -1.12 14.44
CA ALA A 611 18.32 -1.48 13.97
C ALA A 611 18.01 -0.82 12.62
N ILE A 612 17.83 0.50 12.57
CA ILE A 612 17.23 1.20 11.41
C ILE A 612 18.29 1.60 10.38
N LYS A 613 17.96 1.47 9.10
CA LYS A 613 18.78 1.84 7.94
C LYS A 613 17.96 2.67 6.97
N PHE A 614 18.60 3.61 6.29
CA PHE A 614 17.99 4.35 5.19
C PHE A 614 18.48 3.76 3.87
N ILE A 615 17.58 3.68 2.91
CA ILE A 615 17.81 3.07 1.61
C ILE A 615 17.33 4.07 0.56
N GLN A 616 18.25 4.67 -0.18
CA GLN A 616 17.96 5.68 -1.21
C GLN A 616 18.49 5.20 -2.55
N ASN A 617 17.73 5.40 -3.63
CA ASN A 617 18.26 5.18 -4.97
C ASN A 617 19.16 6.37 -5.39
N ARG A 618 20.21 6.10 -6.17
CA ARG A 618 21.05 7.14 -6.80
C ARG A 618 20.64 7.45 -8.24
N LYS A 619 19.73 6.65 -8.80
CA LYS A 619 19.03 6.87 -10.07
C LYS A 619 17.62 7.38 -9.78
#